data_AF-A0A0A9X5E7-F1
#
_entry.id   AF-A0A0A9X5E7-F1
#
_cell.length_a   1.000
_cell.length_b   1.000
_cell.length_c   1.000
_cell.angle_alpha   90.00
_cell.angle_beta   90.00
_cell.angle_gamma   90.00
#
_symmetry.space_group_name_H-M   'P 1'
#
loop_
_entity.id
_entity.type
_entity.pdbx_description
1 polymer ?
#
loop_
_entity_poly.entity_id
_entity_poly.type
_entity_poly.pdbx_seq_one_letter_code
_entity_poly.pdbx_strand_id
1 'polypeptide(L)'
;MGYSHIWVIFGFHRNTNITSSIKAKITPPRLGIRVGIYATRTPHRFSNLGLSLVKIESISANSRQLTVLGADLLHATPIYDIKPYIPAYDSIPCALVPSWVSAQQPAFTSVIWSPGIKEQIHRYLCDEQLTFYKPTDEVLLLQTIEDLVTKQDIRSQHQRTNLHTSTYSFTFDSLYIEVMFTETELNNSVTVTHVAHTSKDTQPRMGACN
;
A
#
# COMPACT_ATOMS: atom_id res chain seq x y z
N MET A 1 19.86 0.89 24.42
CA MET A 1 19.19 0.10 23.37
C MET A 1 17.70 0.36 23.45
N GLY A 2 17.01 0.49 22.32
CA GLY A 2 15.56 0.75 22.25
C GLY A 2 14.83 -0.31 21.43
N TYR A 3 13.50 -0.21 21.36
CA TYR A 3 12.68 -1.06 20.51
C TYR A 3 12.96 -0.79 19.03
N SER A 4 13.04 -1.84 18.21
CA SER A 4 13.17 -1.70 16.75
C SER A 4 11.81 -1.67 16.05
N HIS A 5 10.76 -2.19 16.70
CA HIS A 5 9.41 -2.28 16.15
C HIS A 5 8.37 -1.87 17.19
N ILE A 6 7.22 -1.42 16.68
CA ILE A 6 6.08 -0.97 17.46
C ILE A 6 4.78 -1.41 16.80
N TRP A 7 3.76 -1.62 17.62
CA TRP A 7 2.38 -1.65 17.20
C TRP A 7 1.84 -0.23 17.07
N VAL A 8 1.12 0.02 15.98
CA VAL A 8 0.37 1.26 15.74
C VAL A 8 -1.10 0.90 15.59
N ILE A 9 -1.94 1.46 16.46
CA ILE A 9 -3.41 1.37 16.33
C ILE A 9 -3.91 2.65 15.69
N PHE A 10 -4.72 2.51 14.65
CA PHE A 10 -5.16 3.62 13.83
C PHE A 10 -6.61 3.47 13.38
N GLY A 11 -7.23 4.54 12.88
CA GLY A 11 -8.61 4.53 12.40
C GLY A 11 -8.74 4.53 10.88
N PHE A 12 -9.58 3.68 10.28
CA PHE A 12 -9.87 3.76 8.85
C PHE A 12 -10.82 4.93 8.52
N HIS A 13 -10.30 6.15 8.61
CA HIS A 13 -11.04 7.41 8.54
C HIS A 13 -11.72 7.68 7.18
N ARG A 14 -11.29 7.02 6.10
CA ARG A 14 -11.91 7.12 4.77
C ARG A 14 -12.98 6.05 4.50
N ASN A 15 -13.35 5.24 5.48
CA ASN A 15 -14.42 4.26 5.29
C ASN A 15 -15.78 4.95 5.11
N THR A 16 -16.40 4.74 3.96
CA THR A 16 -17.66 5.36 3.55
C THR A 16 -18.91 4.74 4.19
N ASN A 17 -18.79 3.52 4.76
CA ASN A 17 -19.91 2.72 5.27
C ASN A 17 -20.09 2.78 6.81
N ILE A 18 -19.65 3.85 7.48
CA ILE A 18 -19.80 3.96 8.94
C ILE A 18 -21.27 4.22 9.33
N THR A 19 -22.07 4.79 8.42
CA THR A 19 -23.48 5.19 8.64
C THR A 19 -24.50 4.17 8.12
N SER A 20 -24.08 3.24 7.26
CA SER A 20 -24.91 2.14 6.74
C SER A 20 -24.58 0.84 7.50
N SER A 21 -25.53 -0.10 7.55
CA SER A 21 -25.35 -1.33 8.32
C SER A 21 -24.11 -2.11 7.85
N ILE A 22 -23.11 -2.23 8.73
CA ILE A 22 -21.89 -3.00 8.45
C ILE A 22 -22.28 -4.47 8.22
N LYS A 23 -21.92 -5.00 7.06
CA LYS A 23 -22.19 -6.39 6.70
C LYS A 23 -21.33 -7.32 7.55
N ALA A 24 -21.95 -8.33 8.18
CA ALA A 24 -21.23 -9.32 8.99
C ALA A 24 -20.32 -10.27 8.18
N LYS A 25 -20.54 -10.38 6.86
CA LYS A 25 -19.75 -11.22 5.94
C LYS A 25 -19.31 -10.46 4.69
N ILE A 26 -18.06 -10.67 4.30
CA ILE A 26 -17.44 -10.15 3.06
C ILE A 26 -16.91 -11.28 2.19
N THR A 27 -16.57 -10.98 0.94
CA THR A 27 -15.83 -11.89 0.04
C THR A 27 -14.39 -11.41 -0.04
N PRO A 28 -13.44 -12.04 0.69
CA PRO A 28 -12.04 -11.64 0.65
C PRO A 28 -11.43 -11.88 -0.73
N PRO A 29 -10.44 -11.08 -1.13
CA PRO A 29 -9.96 -11.16 -2.51
C PRO A 29 -9.33 -12.44 -3.01
N ARG A 30 -8.98 -13.35 -2.11
CA ARG A 30 -8.28 -14.60 -2.44
C ARG A 30 -9.16 -15.83 -2.32
N LEU A 31 -10.38 -15.68 -1.80
CA LEU A 31 -11.18 -16.80 -1.37
C LEU A 31 -12.44 -17.01 -2.23
N GLY A 32 -12.96 -15.96 -2.88
CA GLY A 32 -14.13 -16.04 -3.76
C GLY A 32 -15.46 -16.38 -3.06
N ILE A 33 -15.42 -16.94 -1.85
CA ILE A 33 -16.58 -17.22 -1.00
C ILE A 33 -16.71 -16.22 0.16
N ARG A 34 -17.93 -16.09 0.70
CA ARG A 34 -18.23 -15.19 1.81
C ARG A 34 -17.77 -15.77 3.14
N VAL A 35 -16.98 -15.00 3.90
CA VAL A 35 -16.59 -15.31 5.28
C VAL A 35 -16.93 -14.17 6.23
N GLY A 36 -16.97 -14.44 7.53
CA GLY A 36 -17.21 -13.43 8.55
C GLY A 36 -16.11 -12.37 8.58
N ILE A 37 -16.45 -11.12 8.86
CA ILE A 37 -15.49 -10.00 8.89
C ILE A 37 -14.31 -10.24 9.85
N TYR A 38 -14.56 -10.90 10.99
CA TYR A 38 -13.53 -11.20 11.99
C TYR A 38 -12.57 -12.32 11.58
N ALA A 39 -12.89 -13.09 10.54
CA ALA A 39 -11.96 -14.02 9.91
C ALA A 39 -11.02 -13.33 8.89
N THR A 40 -11.07 -11.99 8.82
CA THR A 40 -10.36 -11.18 7.82
C THR A 40 -9.75 -9.93 8.46
N ARG A 41 -8.95 -9.18 7.68
CA ARG A 41 -8.45 -7.84 8.04
C ARG A 41 -9.11 -6.73 7.23
N THR A 42 -10.39 -6.89 6.87
CA THR A 42 -11.10 -5.84 6.13
C THR A 42 -11.18 -4.54 6.92
N PRO A 43 -11.02 -3.37 6.27
CA PRO A 43 -11.27 -2.10 6.93
C PRO A 43 -12.75 -1.92 7.30
N HIS A 44 -13.69 -2.55 6.58
CA HIS A 44 -15.14 -2.43 6.82
C HIS A 44 -15.59 -3.36 7.96
N ARG A 45 -15.42 -2.92 9.21
CA ARG A 45 -15.68 -3.71 10.43
C ARG A 45 -16.29 -2.84 11.54
N PHE A 46 -16.99 -3.46 12.50
CA PHE A 46 -17.73 -2.75 13.56
C PHE A 46 -16.87 -1.79 14.37
N SER A 47 -15.68 -2.23 14.82
CA SER A 47 -14.68 -1.34 15.39
C SER A 47 -13.70 -0.95 14.31
N ASN A 48 -13.77 0.31 13.87
CA ASN A 48 -13.07 0.83 12.71
C ASN A 48 -11.55 1.07 12.96
N LEU A 49 -10.91 0.09 13.60
CA LEU A 49 -9.52 0.13 14.01
C LEU A 49 -8.67 -0.82 13.17
N GLY A 50 -7.55 -0.31 12.70
CA GLY A 50 -6.46 -1.05 12.10
C GLY A 50 -5.30 -1.25 13.09
N LEU A 51 -4.43 -2.20 12.74
CA LEU A 51 -3.24 -2.54 13.51
C LEU A 51 -2.08 -2.81 12.54
N SER A 52 -1.00 -2.03 12.67
CA SER A 52 0.23 -2.22 11.89
C SER A 52 1.39 -2.55 12.82
N LEU A 53 2.20 -3.54 12.45
CA LEU A 53 3.54 -3.73 13.02
C LEU A 53 4.51 -2.97 12.13
N VAL A 54 5.17 -1.96 12.66
CA VAL A 54 6.08 -1.10 11.88
C VAL A 54 7.46 -1.06 12.50
N LYS A 55 8.48 -0.86 11.66
CA LYS A 55 9.87 -0.67 12.10
C LYS A 55 10.11 0.81 12.40
N ILE A 56 10.76 1.10 13.53
CA ILE A 56 11.22 2.46 13.83
C ILE A 56 12.45 2.76 12.96
N GLU A 57 12.38 3.86 12.20
CA GLU A 57 13.53 4.40 11.48
C GLU A 57 14.22 5.50 12.30
N SER A 58 13.45 6.47 12.81
CA SER A 58 14.00 7.55 13.63
C SER A 58 12.97 8.16 14.57
N ILE A 59 13.46 8.78 15.65
CA ILE A 59 12.65 9.49 16.64
C ILE A 59 13.24 10.89 16.79
N SER A 60 12.43 11.91 16.50
CA SER A 60 12.79 13.31 16.71
C SER A 60 11.95 13.89 17.85
N ALA A 61 12.56 14.02 19.03
CA ALA A 61 11.89 14.59 20.21
C ALA A 61 11.53 16.07 20.01
N ASN A 62 12.39 16.82 19.31
CA ASN A 62 12.20 18.25 19.08
C ASN A 62 10.99 18.54 18.21
N SER A 63 10.84 17.81 17.10
CA SER A 63 9.66 17.94 16.22
C SER A 63 8.48 17.07 16.64
N ARG A 64 8.64 16.24 17.68
CA ARG A 64 7.66 15.23 18.13
C ARG A 64 7.23 14.30 17.00
N GLN A 65 8.18 13.88 16.18
CA GLN A 65 7.95 13.04 15.01
C GLN A 65 8.59 11.67 15.19
N LEU A 66 7.88 10.66 14.71
CA LEU A 66 8.31 9.27 14.68
C LEU A 66 8.23 8.80 13.23
N THR A 67 9.39 8.48 12.64
CA THR A 67 9.46 7.96 11.28
C THR A 67 9.51 6.45 11.34
N VAL A 68 8.64 5.81 10.56
CA VAL A 68 8.46 4.35 10.57
C VAL A 68 8.44 3.78 9.17
N LEU A 69 8.83 2.53 9.04
CA LEU A 69 8.80 1.77 7.78
C LEU A 69 7.77 0.62 7.88
N GLY A 70 7.15 0.31 6.75
CA GLY A 70 6.19 -0.81 6.64
C GLY A 70 4.77 -0.49 7.11
N ALA A 71 4.41 0.79 7.22
CA ALA A 71 3.04 1.20 7.54
C ALA A 71 2.11 1.02 6.32
N ASP A 72 0.90 0.50 6.57
CA ASP A 72 -0.18 0.33 5.59
C ASP A 72 -1.30 1.36 5.83
N LEU A 73 -0.92 2.64 5.89
CA LEU A 73 -1.78 3.76 6.28
C LEU A 73 -1.95 4.76 5.14
N LEU A 74 -3.14 5.34 5.02
CA LEU A 74 -3.35 6.50 4.16
C LEU A 74 -2.78 7.77 4.82
N HIS A 75 -2.43 8.77 4.02
CA HIS A 75 -2.06 10.08 4.54
C HIS A 75 -3.14 10.64 5.49
N ALA A 76 -2.69 11.29 6.57
CA ALA A 76 -3.53 11.84 7.63
C ALA A 76 -4.41 10.83 8.39
N THR A 77 -4.10 9.53 8.30
CA THR A 77 -4.78 8.52 9.10
C THR A 77 -4.59 8.79 10.60
N PRO A 78 -5.68 8.91 11.40
CA PRO A 78 -5.58 9.18 12.82
C PRO A 78 -4.96 7.99 13.55
N ILE A 79 -3.95 8.27 14.36
CA ILE A 79 -3.29 7.30 15.25
C ILE A 79 -3.91 7.40 16.63
N TYR A 80 -4.34 6.26 17.17
CA TYR A 80 -4.96 6.17 18.49
C TYR A 80 -4.00 5.69 19.57
N ASP A 81 -3.03 4.85 19.21
CA ASP A 81 -2.11 4.26 20.19
C ASP A 81 -0.82 3.77 19.53
N ILE A 82 0.27 3.78 20.31
CA ILE A 82 1.60 3.29 19.92
C ILE A 82 2.15 2.47 21.07
N LYS A 83 2.51 1.21 20.81
CA LYS A 83 3.04 0.29 21.82
C LYS A 83 4.31 -0.38 21.34
N PRO A 84 5.29 -0.67 22.23
CA PRO A 84 6.44 -1.47 21.86
C PRO A 84 6.01 -2.87 21.40
N TYR A 85 6.65 -3.37 20.33
CA TYR A 85 6.55 -4.78 19.96
C TYR A 85 7.53 -5.59 20.81
N ILE A 86 7.02 -6.60 21.50
CA ILE A 86 7.81 -7.47 22.36
C ILE A 86 7.69 -8.91 21.83
N PRO A 87 8.71 -9.45 21.12
CA PRO A 87 8.63 -10.77 20.51
C PRO A 87 8.22 -11.88 21.49
N ALA A 88 8.65 -11.79 22.76
CA ALA A 88 8.33 -12.77 23.80
C ALA A 88 6.83 -12.84 24.15
N TYR A 89 6.06 -11.77 23.89
CA TYR A 89 4.63 -11.70 24.21
C TYR A 89 3.75 -11.67 22.96
N ASP A 90 4.25 -11.06 21.88
CA ASP A 90 3.46 -10.78 20.69
C ASP A 90 3.68 -11.81 19.56
N SER A 91 4.77 -12.57 19.58
CA SER A 91 5.09 -13.53 18.53
C SER A 91 4.66 -14.95 18.88
N ILE A 92 3.89 -15.58 17.99
CA ILE A 92 3.55 -17.01 18.04
C ILE A 92 4.06 -17.63 16.73
N PRO A 93 5.32 -18.10 16.67
CA PRO A 93 5.95 -18.55 15.42
C PRO A 93 5.21 -19.70 14.71
N CYS A 94 4.50 -20.53 15.47
CA CYS A 94 3.74 -21.69 14.98
C CYS A 94 2.24 -21.41 14.80
N ALA A 95 1.83 -20.13 14.74
CA ALA A 95 0.45 -19.77 14.45
C ALA A 95 0.03 -20.28 13.06
N LEU A 96 -1.14 -20.93 13.00
CA LEU A 96 -1.71 -21.44 11.76
C LEU A 96 -2.63 -20.39 11.12
N VAL A 97 -2.67 -20.37 9.79
CA VAL A 97 -3.61 -19.59 9.00
C VAL A 97 -4.31 -20.47 7.97
N PRO A 98 -5.52 -20.10 7.51
CA PRO A 98 -6.17 -20.80 6.40
C PRO A 98 -5.30 -20.81 5.14
N SER A 99 -5.38 -21.88 4.34
CA SER A 99 -4.58 -22.05 3.12
C SER A 99 -4.70 -20.91 2.12
N TRP A 100 -5.89 -20.30 1.99
CA TRP A 100 -6.14 -19.16 1.10
C TRP A 100 -5.43 -17.86 1.54
N VAL A 101 -5.01 -17.76 2.80
CA VAL A 101 -4.19 -16.65 3.29
C VAL A 101 -2.73 -16.85 2.89
N SER A 102 -2.23 -18.09 3.01
CA SER A 102 -0.87 -18.49 2.64
C SER A 102 -0.62 -18.59 1.13
N ALA A 103 -1.68 -18.59 0.31
CA ALA A 103 -1.56 -18.61 -1.14
C ALA A 103 -0.73 -17.42 -1.64
N GLN A 104 0.38 -17.70 -2.35
CA GLN A 104 1.22 -16.68 -2.96
C GLN A 104 0.43 -15.92 -4.04
N GLN A 105 0.59 -14.60 -4.06
CA GLN A 105 0.17 -13.81 -5.23
C GLN A 105 1.10 -14.17 -6.39
N PRO A 106 0.61 -14.22 -7.64
CA PRO A 106 1.50 -14.16 -8.78
C PRO A 106 2.26 -12.82 -8.69
N ALA A 107 3.54 -12.89 -8.35
CA ALA A 107 4.41 -11.73 -8.37
C ALA A 107 4.70 -11.40 -9.84
N PHE A 108 4.66 -10.12 -10.20
CA PHE A 108 5.27 -9.68 -11.45
C PHE A 108 6.77 -9.81 -11.27
N THR A 109 7.44 -10.41 -12.25
CA THR A 109 8.87 -10.75 -12.14
C THR A 109 9.76 -9.61 -12.58
N SER A 110 9.22 -8.64 -13.32
CA SER A 110 9.98 -7.51 -13.84
C SER A 110 9.14 -6.25 -13.99
N VAL A 111 9.82 -5.11 -13.92
CA VAL A 111 9.29 -3.79 -14.24
C VAL A 111 9.98 -3.27 -15.49
N ILE A 112 9.18 -2.83 -16.45
CA ILE A 112 9.64 -2.18 -17.68
C ILE A 112 9.35 -0.69 -17.53
N TRP A 113 10.37 0.14 -17.72
CA TRP A 113 10.24 1.58 -17.68
C TRP A 113 10.16 2.10 -19.10
N SER A 114 9.09 2.83 -19.45
CA SER A 114 9.03 3.52 -20.74
C SER A 114 10.16 4.55 -20.88
N PRO A 115 10.64 4.83 -22.10
CA PRO A 115 11.73 5.77 -22.32
C PRO A 115 11.43 7.14 -21.70
N GLY A 116 12.40 7.74 -20.99
CA GLY A 116 12.26 9.07 -20.40
C GLY A 116 11.60 9.12 -19.02
N ILE A 117 11.00 8.02 -18.53
CA ILE A 117 10.28 8.01 -17.24
C ILE A 117 11.23 8.19 -16.06
N LYS A 118 12.37 7.46 -16.05
CA LYS A 118 13.36 7.58 -14.97
C LYS A 118 13.97 8.99 -14.95
N GLU A 119 14.27 9.54 -16.12
CA GLU A 119 14.79 10.91 -16.27
C GLU A 119 13.77 11.96 -15.83
N GLN A 120 12.47 11.71 -16.04
CA GLN A 120 11.41 12.59 -15.57
C GLN A 120 11.27 12.54 -14.04
N ILE A 121 11.33 11.35 -13.42
CA ILE A 121 11.36 11.20 -11.96
C ILE A 121 12.61 11.90 -11.38
N HIS A 122 13.77 11.71 -12.00
CA HIS A 122 15.01 12.38 -11.61
C HIS A 122 14.85 13.91 -11.61
N ARG A 123 14.21 14.49 -12.63
CA ARG A 123 13.92 15.94 -12.68
C ARG A 123 13.02 16.37 -11.52
N TYR A 124 11.92 15.66 -11.26
CA TYR A 124 11.03 15.99 -10.13
C TYR A 124 11.73 15.91 -8.77
N LEU A 125 12.68 14.97 -8.61
CA LEU A 125 13.52 14.88 -7.43
C LEU A 125 14.48 16.08 -7.30
N CYS A 126 15.23 16.39 -8.36
CA CYS A 126 16.19 17.50 -8.39
C CYS A 126 15.53 18.87 -8.21
N ASP A 127 14.31 19.04 -8.74
CA ASP A 127 13.51 20.24 -8.56
C ASP A 127 12.81 20.31 -7.19
N GLU A 128 13.07 19.33 -6.30
CA GLU A 128 12.49 19.21 -4.94
C GLU A 128 10.95 19.25 -4.93
N GLN A 129 10.33 18.63 -5.95
CA GLN A 129 8.87 18.62 -6.09
C GLN A 129 8.18 17.51 -5.29
N LEU A 130 8.96 16.58 -4.71
CA LEU A 130 8.48 15.48 -3.88
C LEU A 130 8.46 15.86 -2.40
N THR A 131 7.49 15.32 -1.65
CA THR A 131 7.31 15.67 -0.23
C THR A 131 8.22 14.85 0.68
N PHE A 132 8.46 13.58 0.36
CA PHE A 132 9.14 12.64 1.24
C PHE A 132 10.53 12.20 0.74
N TYR A 133 10.74 12.18 -0.57
CA TYR A 133 12.00 11.75 -1.19
C TYR A 133 12.85 12.94 -1.61
N LYS A 134 14.15 12.89 -1.26
CA LYS A 134 15.15 13.91 -1.59
C LYS A 134 15.94 13.52 -2.83
N PRO A 135 16.70 14.45 -3.45
CA PRO A 135 17.59 14.12 -4.58
C PRO A 135 18.54 12.93 -4.32
N THR A 136 18.96 12.72 -3.06
CA THR A 136 19.82 11.60 -2.67
C THR A 136 19.11 10.24 -2.66
N ASP A 137 17.78 10.22 -2.70
CA ASP A 137 16.96 9.04 -2.49
C ASP A 137 16.47 8.42 -3.81
N GLU A 138 17.01 8.85 -4.96
CA GLU A 138 16.55 8.40 -6.29
C GLU A 138 16.52 6.88 -6.42
N VAL A 139 17.60 6.21 -6.03
CA VAL A 139 17.70 4.74 -6.08
C VAL A 139 16.63 4.09 -5.21
N LEU A 140 16.41 4.62 -4.00
CA LEU A 140 15.42 4.12 -3.06
C LEU A 140 13.99 4.34 -3.60
N LEU A 141 13.71 5.50 -4.19
CA LEU A 141 12.41 5.81 -4.78
C LEU A 141 12.08 4.83 -5.91
N LEU A 142 13.00 4.64 -6.86
CA LEU A 142 12.79 3.75 -7.99
C LEU A 142 12.57 2.31 -7.52
N GLN A 143 13.39 1.81 -6.59
CA GLN A 143 13.21 0.49 -5.99
C GLN A 143 11.86 0.36 -5.26
N THR A 144 11.42 1.41 -4.58
CA THR A 144 10.12 1.41 -3.88
C THR A 144 8.96 1.34 -4.87
N ILE A 145 9.02 2.09 -5.97
CA ILE A 145 8.01 2.03 -7.05
C ILE A 145 8.00 0.61 -7.66
N GLU A 146 9.16 0.03 -7.95
CA GLU A 146 9.26 -1.33 -8.49
C GLU A 146 8.65 -2.37 -7.56
N ASP A 147 8.96 -2.30 -6.27
CA ASP A 147 8.41 -3.17 -5.24
C ASP A 147 6.90 -3.01 -5.11
N LEU A 148 6.39 -1.78 -5.17
CA LEU A 148 4.97 -1.50 -5.05
C LEU A 148 4.18 -2.10 -6.23
N VAL A 149 4.67 -1.93 -7.45
CA VAL A 149 3.96 -2.45 -8.64
C VAL A 149 4.11 -3.97 -8.79
N THR A 150 5.21 -4.57 -8.32
CA THR A 150 5.45 -6.01 -8.46
C THR A 150 4.89 -6.86 -7.31
N LYS A 151 4.97 -6.36 -6.07
CA LYS A 151 4.60 -7.13 -4.86
C LYS A 151 3.18 -6.87 -4.40
N GLN A 152 2.60 -5.69 -4.70
CA GLN A 152 1.31 -5.29 -4.15
C GLN A 152 0.12 -5.31 -5.13
N ASP A 153 0.29 -5.81 -6.37
CA ASP A 153 -0.70 -5.81 -7.48
C ASP A 153 -1.94 -4.93 -7.19
N ILE A 154 -1.80 -3.65 -7.54
CA ILE A 154 -2.72 -2.56 -7.22
C ILE A 154 -4.12 -2.72 -7.82
N ARG A 155 -4.35 -3.72 -8.68
CA ARG A 155 -5.65 -4.00 -9.27
C ARG A 155 -6.57 -4.71 -8.28
N SER A 156 -7.81 -4.26 -8.20
CA SER A 156 -8.88 -5.02 -7.57
C SER A 156 -9.12 -6.35 -8.31
N GLN A 157 -9.67 -7.37 -7.64
CA GLN A 157 -10.03 -8.62 -8.34
C GLN A 157 -10.91 -8.40 -9.56
N HIS A 158 -11.85 -7.47 -9.49
CA HIS A 158 -12.75 -7.19 -10.60
C HIS A 158 -12.00 -6.66 -11.83
N GLN A 159 -10.99 -5.82 -11.58
CA GLN A 159 -10.08 -5.35 -12.63
C GLN A 159 -9.19 -6.48 -13.18
N ARG A 160 -8.77 -7.43 -12.34
CA ARG A 160 -8.01 -8.62 -12.81
C ARG A 160 -8.85 -9.51 -13.73
N THR A 161 -10.15 -9.64 -13.49
CA THR A 161 -11.04 -10.48 -14.31
C THR A 161 -11.44 -9.85 -15.64
N ASN A 162 -11.35 -8.52 -15.78
CA ASN A 162 -11.67 -7.80 -17.00
C ASN A 162 -10.38 -7.48 -17.78
N LEU A 163 -9.94 -8.43 -18.62
CA LEU A 163 -8.69 -8.39 -19.41
C LEU A 163 -8.69 -7.40 -20.60
N HIS A 164 -9.36 -6.25 -20.49
CA HIS A 164 -9.10 -5.17 -21.44
C HIS A 164 -7.75 -4.54 -21.11
N THR A 165 -6.95 -4.22 -22.12
CA THR A 165 -5.69 -3.45 -22.02
C THR A 165 -5.97 -2.10 -21.40
N SER A 166 -6.04 -2.07 -20.08
CA SER A 166 -6.46 -0.92 -19.31
C SER A 166 -5.23 -0.38 -18.60
N THR A 167 -4.97 0.90 -18.79
CA THR A 167 -3.99 1.61 -17.99
C THR A 167 -4.53 1.75 -16.57
N TYR A 168 -3.71 1.43 -15.58
CA TYR A 168 -3.99 1.62 -14.16
C TYR A 168 -3.15 2.75 -13.62
N SER A 169 -3.62 3.41 -12.57
CA SER A 169 -2.86 4.50 -11.96
C SER A 169 -2.97 4.52 -10.45
N PHE A 170 -1.95 5.10 -9.83
CA PHE A 170 -1.91 5.36 -8.39
C PHE A 170 -1.11 6.62 -8.12
N THR A 171 -1.28 7.15 -6.91
CA THR A 171 -0.46 8.27 -6.42
C THR A 171 0.55 7.75 -5.41
N PHE A 172 1.78 8.21 -5.52
CA PHE A 172 2.86 7.87 -4.61
C PHE A 172 3.70 9.11 -4.35
N ASP A 173 3.81 9.51 -3.07
CA ASP A 173 4.27 10.84 -2.70
C ASP A 173 3.48 11.93 -3.47
N SER A 174 4.16 12.70 -4.32
CA SER A 174 3.59 13.76 -5.14
C SER A 174 3.60 13.37 -6.62
N LEU A 175 3.76 12.07 -6.92
CA LEU A 175 3.74 11.50 -8.26
C LEU A 175 2.39 10.84 -8.54
N TYR A 176 1.86 11.07 -9.72
CA TYR A 176 0.84 10.25 -10.36
C TYR A 176 1.55 9.32 -11.35
N ILE A 177 1.37 8.02 -11.16
CA ILE A 177 2.07 6.97 -11.90
C ILE A 177 1.04 6.12 -12.61
N GLU A 178 1.23 5.94 -13.92
CA GLU A 178 0.43 5.02 -14.73
C GLU A 178 1.22 3.78 -15.10
N VAL A 179 0.53 2.64 -15.06
CA VAL A 179 1.10 1.32 -15.34
C VAL A 179 0.19 0.48 -16.20
N MET A 180 0.79 -0.39 -17.00
CA MET A 180 0.12 -1.47 -17.72
C MET A 180 0.66 -2.82 -17.27
N PHE A 181 -0.26 -3.77 -17.07
CA PHE A 181 0.09 -5.13 -16.70
C PHE A 181 0.08 -6.02 -17.93
N THR A 182 1.17 -6.75 -18.13
CA THR A 182 1.31 -7.71 -19.23
C THR A 182 1.48 -9.11 -18.64
N GLU A 183 0.43 -9.91 -18.74
CA GLU A 183 0.37 -11.29 -18.29
C GLU A 183 0.36 -12.22 -19.53
N THR A 184 1.45 -12.93 -19.75
CA THR A 184 1.58 -13.97 -20.78
C THR A 184 2.11 -15.25 -20.15
N GLU A 185 1.97 -16.39 -20.83
CA GLU A 185 2.49 -17.68 -20.33
C GLU A 185 3.99 -17.65 -20.01
N LEU A 186 4.75 -16.75 -20.64
CA LEU A 186 6.21 -16.66 -20.54
C LEU A 186 6.70 -15.41 -19.78
N ASN A 187 5.87 -14.39 -19.62
CA ASN A 187 6.27 -13.12 -19.02
C ASN A 187 5.14 -12.50 -18.23
N ASN A 188 5.45 -12.14 -16.98
CA ASN A 188 4.56 -11.41 -16.08
C ASN A 188 5.25 -10.10 -15.68
N SER A 189 4.96 -9.01 -16.41
CA SER A 189 5.65 -7.73 -16.25
C SER A 189 4.70 -6.58 -16.02
N VAL A 190 5.19 -5.54 -15.35
CA VAL A 190 4.50 -4.26 -15.22
C VAL A 190 5.28 -3.21 -16.00
N THR A 191 4.61 -2.49 -16.91
CA THR A 191 5.22 -1.37 -17.62
C THR A 191 4.77 -0.06 -16.99
N VAL A 192 5.71 0.76 -16.51
CA VAL A 192 5.44 2.13 -16.08
C VAL A 192 5.41 3.01 -17.33
N THR A 193 4.22 3.48 -17.70
CA THR A 193 3.96 4.15 -18.98
C THR A 193 3.99 5.66 -18.89
N HIS A 194 3.63 6.22 -17.72
CA HIS A 194 3.54 7.66 -17.53
C HIS A 194 3.81 8.06 -16.09
N VAL A 195 4.40 9.24 -15.90
CA VAL A 195 4.58 9.87 -14.60
C VAL A 195 4.32 11.37 -14.69
N ALA A 196 3.55 11.90 -13.76
CA ALA A 196 3.26 13.32 -13.64
C ALA A 196 3.42 13.78 -12.19
N HIS A 197 3.79 15.05 -11.99
CA HIS A 197 3.68 15.69 -10.68
C HIS A 197 2.22 16.00 -10.36
N THR A 198 1.82 15.80 -9.11
CA THR A 198 0.51 16.18 -8.60
C THR A 198 0.65 17.14 -7.44
N SER A 199 -0.11 18.24 -7.49
CA SER A 199 -0.31 19.08 -6.32
C SER A 199 -1.24 18.39 -5.32
N LYS A 200 -1.12 18.70 -4.02
CA LYS A 200 -1.93 18.11 -2.95
C LYS A 200 -3.46 18.25 -3.15
N ASP A 201 -3.92 19.16 -4.01
CA ASP A 201 -5.34 19.42 -4.30
C ASP A 201 -5.93 18.62 -5.47
N THR A 202 -5.11 17.88 -6.23
CA THR A 202 -5.56 17.17 -7.44
C THR A 202 -5.55 15.65 -7.31
N GLN A 203 -5.54 15.08 -6.09
CA GLN A 203 -5.73 13.63 -5.93
C GLN A 203 -7.02 13.22 -6.66
N PRO A 204 -6.94 12.42 -7.75
CA PRO A 204 -8.14 11.91 -8.37
C PRO A 204 -8.86 11.11 -7.29
N ARG A 205 -10.13 11.45 -7.05
CA ARG A 205 -10.99 10.62 -6.21
C ARG A 205 -10.89 9.22 -6.79
N MET A 206 -10.29 8.28 -6.06
CA MET A 206 -10.48 6.87 -6.38
C MET A 206 -11.98 6.71 -6.50
N GLY A 207 -12.44 6.44 -7.74
CA GLY A 207 -13.85 6.32 -8.04
C GLY A 207 -14.44 5.34 -7.03
N ALA A 208 -15.40 5.83 -6.25
CA ALA A 208 -16.35 4.94 -5.61
C ALA A 208 -17.08 4.26 -6.77
N CYS A 209 -16.59 3.09 -7.17
CA CYS A 209 -17.38 2.19 -7.99
C CYS A 209 -18.43 1.58 -7.06
N ASN A 210 -19.68 1.97 -7.31
CA ASN A 210 -20.88 1.32 -6.78
C ASN A 210 -20.90 -0.18 -7.09
#